data_AF-A0A133XU58-F1
#
_entry.id   AF-A0A133XU58-F1
#
_cell.length_a   1.000
_cell.length_b   1.000
_cell.length_c   1.000
_cell.angle_alpha   90.00
_cell.angle_beta   90.00
_cell.angle_gamma   90.00
#
_symmetry.space_group_name_H-M   'P 1'
#
loop_
_entity.id
_entity.type
_entity.pdbx_description
1 polymer ?
#
loop_
_entity_poly.entity_id
_entity_poly.type
_entity_poly.pdbx_seq_one_letter_code
_entity_poly.pdbx_strand_id
1 'polypeptide(L)' 'MESLKQGDFVKIFGKVKTNIGNNEREHKNVRILSSKLLKAKEQVRSQDKDKKSILGQINSFKTEDKLKSNKKDHSKGAER' A
#
# COMPACT_ATOMS: atom_id res chain seq x y z
N MET A 1 8.43 -30.74 3.92
CA MET A 1 8.50 -29.33 3.46
C MET A 1 7.16 -29.01 2.84
N GLU A 2 6.55 -27.88 3.18
CA GLU A 2 5.41 -27.37 2.42
C GLU A 2 5.84 -27.21 0.95
N SER A 3 5.02 -27.69 0.01
CA SER A 3 5.31 -27.59 -1.42
C SER A 3 5.09 -26.16 -1.89
N LEU A 4 6.14 -25.34 -1.85
CA LEU A 4 6.14 -24.00 -2.44
C LEU A 4 6.01 -24.11 -3.95
N LYS A 5 5.11 -23.31 -4.54
CA LYS A 5 4.94 -23.22 -6.00
C LYS A 5 5.50 -21.91 -6.53
N GLN A 6 5.76 -21.87 -7.83
CA GLN A 6 6.17 -20.63 -8.49
C GLN A 6 5.09 -19.55 -8.29
N GLY A 7 5.53 -18.36 -7.87
CA GLY A 7 4.65 -17.22 -7.56
C GLY A 7 4.28 -17.07 -6.08
N ASP A 8 4.61 -18.03 -5.22
CA ASP A 8 4.41 -17.87 -3.78
C ASP A 8 5.32 -16.77 -3.22
N PHE A 9 4.74 -15.88 -2.41
CA PHE A 9 5.49 -14.89 -1.65
C PHE A 9 5.92 -15.50 -0.32
N VAL A 10 7.22 -15.57 -0.07
CA VAL A 10 7.77 -16.20 1.12
C VAL A 10 8.80 -15.29 1.81
N LYS A 11 8.86 -15.37 3.14
CA LYS A 11 9.99 -14.89 3.93
C LYS A 11 10.92 -16.06 4.21
N ILE A 12 12.19 -15.97 3.81
CA ILE A 12 13.19 -17.01 4.07
C ILE A 12 14.14 -16.56 5.18
N PHE A 13 14.62 -17.51 5.99
CA PHE A 13 15.67 -17.33 6.97
C PHE A 13 16.79 -18.32 6.67
N GLY A 14 18.02 -17.84 6.67
CA GLY A 14 19.14 -18.65 6.20
C GLY A 14 20.47 -17.95 6.26
N LYS A 15 21.49 -18.60 5.69
CA LYS A 15 22.85 -18.06 5.62
C LYS A 15 23.19 -17.75 4.16
N VAL A 16 23.64 -16.52 3.90
CA VAL A 16 24.15 -16.10 2.59
C VAL A 16 25.58 -16.58 2.43
N LYS A 17 25.91 -17.11 1.26
CA LYS A 17 27.27 -17.41 0.82
C LYS A 17 27.55 -16.63 -0.45
N THR A 18 28.57 -15.81 -0.40
CA THR A 18 29.10 -15.11 -1.56
C THR A 18 30.36 -15.81 -2.03
N ASN A 19 30.50 -16.00 -3.34
CA ASN A 19 31.68 -16.58 -3.96
C ASN A 19 32.03 -15.78 -5.22
N ILE A 20 33.33 -15.53 -5.43
CA ILE A 20 33.84 -14.95 -6.67
C ILE A 20 34.22 -16.10 -7.59
N GLY A 21 33.52 -16.23 -8.71
CA GLY A 21 33.80 -17.25 -9.71
C GLY A 21 35.09 -16.96 -10.47
N ASN A 22 35.58 -17.98 -11.19
CA ASN A 22 36.84 -17.91 -11.95
C ASN A 22 36.84 -16.84 -13.06
N ASN A 23 35.66 -16.34 -13.43
CA ASN A 23 35.44 -15.25 -14.39
C ASN A 23 35.20 -13.89 -13.70
N GLU A 24 35.64 -13.74 -12.45
CA GLU A 24 35.43 -12.57 -11.58
C GLU A 24 33.96 -12.22 -11.31
N ARG A 25 33.01 -13.08 -11.71
CA ARG A 25 31.59 -12.86 -11.42
C ARG A 25 31.28 -13.27 -9.99
N GLU A 26 30.68 -12.35 -9.25
CA GLU A 26 30.16 -12.61 -7.91
C GLU A 26 28.87 -13.43 -7.99
N HIS A 27 28.84 -14.56 -7.30
CA HIS A 27 27.66 -15.39 -7.13
C HIS A 27 27.23 -15.38 -5.67
N LYS A 28 25.94 -15.13 -5.43
CA LYS A 28 25.33 -15.18 -4.09
C LYS A 28 24.34 -16.34 -4.03
N ASN A 29 24.56 -17.23 -3.09
CA ASN A 29 23.68 -18.35 -2.80
C ASN A 29 23.16 -18.26 -1.36
N VAL A 30 21.96 -18.75 -1.09
CA VAL A 30 21.37 -18.75 0.26
C VAL A 30 21.09 -20.18 0.68
N ARG A 31 21.68 -20.62 1.79
CA ARG A 31 21.25 -21.86 2.45
C ARG A 31 20.02 -21.55 3.30
N ILE A 32 18.86 -22.00 2.83
CA ILE A 32 17.58 -21.84 3.53
C ILE A 32 17.56 -22.76 4.75
N LEU A 33 17.30 -22.19 5.93
CA LEU A 33 17.11 -22.92 7.19
C LEU A 33 15.61 -23.06 7.49
N SER A 34 14.85 -22.01 7.23
CA SER A 34 13.39 -22.02 7.34
C SER A 34 12.75 -21.00 6.39
N SER A 35 11.47 -21.17 6.14
CA SER A 35 10.66 -20.29 5.31
C SER A 35 9.28 -20.10 5.92
N LYS A 36 8.65 -18.96 5.64
CA LYS A 36 7.28 -18.64 6.03
C LYS A 36 6.52 -18.09 4.82
N LEU A 37 5.41 -18.72 4.46
CA LEU A 37 4.51 -18.19 3.43
C LEU A 37 3.91 -16.85 3.88
N LEU A 38 4.00 -15.86 3.01
CA LEU A 38 3.42 -14.54 3.18
C LEU A 38 2.16 -14.44 2.31
N LYS A 39 1.13 -13.77 2.80
CA LYS A 39 -0.05 -13.46 1.98
C LYS A 39 0.35 -12.53 0.85
N ALA A 40 -0.18 -12.79 -0.35
CA ALA A 40 0.03 -11.92 -1.49
C ALA A 40 -0.59 -10.53 -1.22
N LYS A 41 0.13 -9.47 -1.59
CA LYS A 41 -0.29 -8.07 -1.41
C LYS A 41 -1.67 -7.77 -2.02
N GLU A 42 -2.08 -8.52 -3.04
CA GLU A 42 -3.38 -8.41 -3.68
C GLU A 42 -4.56 -8.70 -2.74
N GLN A 43 -4.45 -9.70 -1.85
CA GLN A 43 -5.47 -10.01 -0.85
C GLN A 43 -5.53 -9.00 0.31
N VAL A 44 -4.51 -8.16 0.49
CA VAL A 44 -4.54 -7.08 1.50
C VAL A 44 -5.29 -5.86 0.94
N ARG A 45 -5.17 -5.59 -0.37
CA ARG A 45 -5.88 -4.49 -1.03
C ARG A 45 -7.40 -4.68 -1.04
N SER A 46 -7.90 -5.91 -1.03
CA SER A 46 -9.34 -6.19 -0.89
C SER A 46 -9.88 -5.85 0.51
N GLN A 47 -9.04 -5.81 1.56
CA GLN A 47 -9.46 -5.41 2.91
C GLN A 47 -9.50 -3.89 3.11
N ASP A 48 -8.83 -3.11 2.27
CA ASP A 48 -8.85 -1.64 2.33
C ASP A 48 -9.95 -1.01 1.45
N LYS A 49 -10.77 -1.80 0.76
CA LYS A 49 -11.88 -1.30 -0.06
C LYS A 49 -12.93 -0.53 0.75
N ASP A 50 -13.09 -0.88 2.02
CA ASP A 50 -14.10 -0.26 2.91
C ASP A 50 -13.55 0.91 3.73
N LYS A 51 -12.24 1.18 3.68
CA LYS A 51 -11.64 2.32 4.38
C LYS A 51 -11.65 3.53 3.46
N LYS A 52 -12.47 4.53 3.80
CA LYS A 52 -12.43 5.84 3.13
C LYS A 52 -11.01 6.40 3.20
N SER A 53 -10.41 6.66 2.05
CA SER A 53 -9.07 7.28 1.97
C SER A 53 -9.09 8.63 2.69
N ILE A 54 -8.09 8.89 3.54
CA ILE A 54 -7.92 10.17 4.23
C ILE A 54 -7.87 11.33 3.22
N LEU A 55 -7.20 11.12 2.08
CA LEU A 55 -7.15 12.11 1.00
C LEU A 55 -8.54 12.38 0.40
N GLY A 56 -9.36 11.34 0.25
CA GLY A 56 -10.74 11.46 -0.21
C GLY A 56 -11.60 12.28 0.77
N GLN A 57 -11.43 12.05 2.08
CA GLN A 57 -12.13 12.80 3.12
C GLN A 57 -11.70 14.28 3.18
N ILE A 58 -10.41 14.57 2.99
CA ILE A 58 -9.91 15.95 2.92
C ILE A 58 -10.53 16.69 1.73
N ASN A 59 -10.62 16.02 0.57
CA ASN A 59 -11.20 16.62 -0.62
C ASN A 59 -12.71 16.87 -0.47
N SER A 60 -13.46 15.92 0.11
CA SER A 60 -14.90 16.10 0.36
C SER A 60 -15.17 17.24 1.34
N PHE A 61 -14.36 17.37 2.39
CA PHE A 61 -14.48 18.45 3.37
C PHE A 61 -14.24 19.82 2.71
N LYS A 62 -13.19 19.94 1.88
CA LYS A 62 -12.90 21.17 1.13
C LYS A 62 -14.02 21.57 0.16
N THR A 63 -14.70 20.60 -0.45
CA THR A 63 -15.83 20.88 -1.36
C THR A 63 -17.10 21.27 -0.61
N GLU A 64 -17.37 20.65 0.55
CA GLU A 64 -18.54 20.96 1.38
C GLU A 64 -18.45 22.36 2.00
N ASP A 65 -17.27 22.78 2.46
CA ASP A 65 -17.05 24.13 3.00
C ASP A 65 -17.27 25.22 1.93
N LYS A 66 -16.81 24.98 0.69
CA LYS A 66 -17.04 25.89 -0.45
C LYS A 66 -18.51 26.00 -0.85
N LEU A 67 -19.31 24.95 -0.64
CA LEU A 67 -20.75 24.97 -0.93
C LEU A 67 -21.55 25.69 0.17
N LYS A 68 -21.13 25.57 1.44
CA LYS A 68 -21.78 26.26 2.58
C LYS A 68 -21.47 27.75 2.63
N SER A 69 -20.36 28.20 2.04
CA SER A 69 -20.01 29.63 1.98
C SER A 69 -20.73 30.43 0.88
N ASN A 70 -21.43 29.78 -0.06
CA ASN A 70 -22.14 30.45 -1.15
C ASN A 70 -23.62 30.79 -0.84
N LYS A 71 -24.06 30.67 0.42
CA LYS A 71 -25.36 31.17 0.88
C LYS A 71 -25.20 32.23 1.98
N LYS A 72 -24.52 33.34 1.66
CA LYS A 72 -24.61 34.57 2.46
C LYS A 72 -25.24 35.67 1.62
N ASP A 73 -26.56 35.76 1.78
CA ASP A 73 -27.35 36.98 1.93
C ASP A 73 -27.08 38.17 1.00
N HIS A 74 -27.95 38.32 -0.01
CA HIS A 74 -28.46 39.63 -0.39
C HIS A 74 -29.96 39.67 -0.11
N SER A 75 -30.33 39.95 1.15
CA SER A 75 -31.65 40.50 1.47
C SER A 75 -31.47 41.69 2.44
N LYS A 76 -32.27 42.74 2.19
CA LYS A 76 -32.45 44.05 2.87
C LYS A 76 -31.99 45.22 1.99
N GLY A 77 -32.84 46.17 1.58
CA GLY A 77 -34.24 46.38 1.94
C GLY A 77 -34.94 47.37 0.99
N ALA A 78 -36.26 47.24 0.91
CA ALA A 78 -37.17 48.24 0.38
C ALA A 78 -38.11 48.63 1.52
N GLU A 79 -38.02 49.86 2.00
CA GLU A 79 -39.04 50.44 2.87
C GLU A 79 -39.16 51.95 2.60
N ARG A 80 -40.38 52.31 2.19
CA ARG A 80 -41.04 53.64 2.15
C ARG A 80 -40.78 54.54 0.94
#